data_AF-A0A7J7JYV7-F1
#
_entry.id   AF-A0A7J7JYV7-F1
#
_cell.length_a   1.000
_cell.length_b   1.000
_cell.length_c   1.000
_cell.angle_alpha   90.00
_cell.angle_beta   90.00
_cell.angle_gamma   90.00
#
_symmetry.space_group_name_H-M   'P 1'
#
loop_
_entity.id
_entity.type
_entity.pdbx_description
1 polymer ?
#
loop_
_entity_poly.entity_id
_entity_poly.type
_entity_poly.pdbx_seq_one_letter_code
_entity_poly.pdbx_strand_id
1 'polypeptide(L)'
;MADEAFQTAAEEAKQLAQQPKNEELLELYSLYKQGTVGDCNTDRPGMLDFTGKAKWDAWNAKKALSRRDTATQVSFAHRRILLHILLGNKFINQLRKVKQVWHMIQAYLHAVLRQLHKVLLNGYTSVTT
;
A
#
# COMPACT_ATOMS: atom_id res chain seq x y z
N MET A 1 3.91 -27.44 -4.03
CA MET A 1 5.03 -26.66 -4.61
C MET A 1 4.60 -25.24 -5.02
N ALA A 2 3.81 -25.03 -6.09
CA ALA A 2 3.28 -23.69 -6.41
C ALA A 2 2.03 -23.35 -5.58
N ASP A 3 1.15 -24.34 -5.40
CA ASP A 3 -0.11 -24.18 -4.67
C ASP A 3 0.12 -23.90 -3.19
N GLU A 4 1.07 -24.58 -2.56
CA GLU A 4 1.46 -24.34 -1.16
C GLU A 4 2.04 -22.94 -0.96
N ALA A 5 2.95 -22.50 -1.83
CA ALA A 5 3.53 -21.15 -1.76
C ALA A 5 2.44 -20.07 -1.92
N PHE A 6 1.45 -20.33 -2.76
CA PHE A 6 0.28 -19.46 -2.90
C PHE A 6 -0.64 -19.49 -1.68
N GLN A 7 -0.86 -20.67 -1.08
CA GLN A 7 -1.65 -20.79 0.16
C GLN A 7 -1.00 -20.03 1.30
N THR A 8 0.31 -20.22 1.53
CA THR A 8 1.06 -19.44 2.52
C THR A 8 0.98 -17.94 2.22
N ALA A 9 1.15 -17.54 0.96
CA ALA A 9 1.02 -16.15 0.57
C ALA A 9 -0.37 -15.57 0.85
N ALA A 10 -1.43 -16.35 0.59
CA ALA A 10 -2.81 -15.97 0.84
C ALA A 10 -3.14 -15.91 2.34
N GLU A 11 -2.60 -16.81 3.15
CA GLU A 11 -2.75 -16.80 4.61
C GLU A 11 -2.05 -15.60 5.24
N GLU A 12 -0.81 -15.34 4.85
CA GLU A 12 -0.07 -14.17 5.32
C GLU A 12 -0.75 -12.87 4.86
N ALA A 13 -1.26 -12.81 3.62
CA ALA A 13 -2.01 -11.66 3.14
C ALA A 13 -3.29 -11.36 3.95
N LYS A 14 -3.96 -12.39 4.49
CA LYS A 14 -5.12 -12.20 5.39
C LYS A 14 -4.74 -11.58 6.73
N GLN A 15 -3.51 -11.77 7.19
CA GLN A 15 -3.01 -11.21 8.44
C GLN A 15 -2.51 -9.77 8.30
N LEU A 16 -2.44 -9.24 7.07
CA LEU A 16 -1.97 -7.88 6.82
C LEU A 16 -3.04 -6.84 7.18
N ALA A 17 -2.61 -5.82 7.93
CA ALA A 17 -3.46 -4.69 8.32
C ALA A 17 -3.89 -3.79 7.14
N GLN A 18 -3.25 -3.93 5.98
CA GLN A 18 -3.60 -3.24 4.75
C GLN A 18 -3.68 -4.24 3.61
N GLN A 19 -4.68 -4.06 2.76
CA GLN A 19 -4.80 -4.85 1.55
C GLN A 19 -3.73 -4.44 0.53
N PRO A 20 -3.13 -5.41 -0.17
CA PRO A 20 -2.25 -5.13 -1.31
C PRO A 20 -3.00 -4.38 -2.42
N LYS A 21 -2.25 -3.67 -3.25
CA LYS A 21 -2.84 -2.92 -4.37
C LYS A 21 -3.45 -3.88 -5.40
N ASN A 22 -4.42 -3.39 -6.16
CA ASN A 22 -5.09 -4.21 -7.19
C ASN A 22 -4.10 -4.80 -8.22
N GLU A 23 -3.04 -4.06 -8.57
CA GLU A 23 -1.97 -4.54 -9.45
C GLU A 23 -1.19 -5.72 -8.85
N GLU A 24 -0.91 -5.67 -7.55
CA GLU A 24 -0.21 -6.72 -6.82
C GLU A 24 -1.07 -7.99 -6.70
N LEU A 25 -2.38 -7.81 -6.51
CA LEU A 25 -3.36 -8.88 -6.56
C LEU A 25 -3.47 -9.51 -7.95
N LEU A 26 -3.45 -8.70 -9.01
CA LEU A 26 -3.46 -9.17 -10.41
C LEU A 26 -2.19 -9.96 -10.74
N GLU A 27 -1.02 -9.51 -10.25
CA GLU A 27 0.23 -10.23 -10.42
C GLU A 27 0.17 -11.61 -9.73
N LEU A 28 -0.24 -11.66 -8.45
CA LEU A 28 -0.40 -12.92 -7.72
C LEU A 28 -1.40 -13.86 -8.40
N TYR A 29 -2.52 -13.32 -8.89
CA TYR A 29 -3.51 -14.08 -9.65
C TYR A 29 -2.91 -14.68 -10.94
N SER A 30 -2.17 -13.88 -11.72
CA SER A 30 -1.55 -14.35 -12.97
C SER A 30 -0.56 -15.48 -12.74
N LEU A 31 0.28 -15.36 -11.71
CA LEU A 31 1.26 -16.38 -11.34
C LEU A 31 0.59 -17.64 -10.79
N TYR A 32 -0.49 -17.49 -10.01
CA TYR A 32 -1.29 -18.62 -9.54
C TYR A 32 -1.90 -19.40 -10.70
N LYS A 33 -2.52 -18.70 -11.67
CA LYS A 33 -3.11 -19.31 -12.87
C LYS A 33 -2.04 -20.01 -13.72
N GLN A 34 -0.87 -19.41 -13.88
CA GLN A 34 0.26 -20.03 -14.58
C GLN A 34 0.78 -21.28 -13.84
N GLY A 35 0.81 -21.28 -12.50
CA GLY A 35 1.29 -22.41 -11.72
C GLY A 35 0.33 -23.61 -11.71
N THR A 36 -0.97 -23.32 -11.64
CA THR A 36 -2.05 -24.31 -11.55
C THR A 36 -2.49 -24.84 -12.91
N VAL A 37 -2.86 -23.93 -13.82
CA VAL A 37 -3.42 -24.25 -15.13
C VAL A 37 -2.35 -24.28 -16.21
N GLY A 38 -1.30 -23.46 -16.09
CA GLY A 38 -0.30 -23.26 -17.14
C GLY A 38 -0.64 -22.06 -18.01
N ASP A 39 -0.23 -22.12 -19.27
CA ASP A 39 -0.41 -21.03 -20.23
C ASP A 39 -1.90 -20.69 -20.44
N CYS A 40 -2.16 -19.41 -20.69
CA CYS A 40 -3.52 -18.91 -20.92
C CYS A 40 -4.14 -19.58 -22.14
N ASN A 41 -5.23 -20.33 -21.92
CA ASN A 41 -5.94 -21.12 -22.92
C ASN A 41 -7.40 -20.67 -23.10
N THR A 42 -7.73 -19.47 -22.64
CA THR A 42 -9.09 -18.91 -22.69
C THR A 42 -9.12 -17.71 -23.62
N ASP A 43 -10.26 -17.44 -24.25
CA ASP A 43 -10.45 -16.26 -25.07
C ASP A 43 -10.46 -14.99 -24.22
N ARG A 44 -9.97 -13.89 -24.78
CA ARG A 44 -9.95 -12.60 -24.11
C ARG A 44 -11.39 -12.13 -23.88
N PRO A 45 -11.78 -11.81 -22.63
CA PRO A 45 -13.13 -11.34 -22.33
C PRO A 45 -13.44 -10.01 -23.06
N GLY A 46 -14.73 -9.81 -23.36
CA GLY A 46 -15.21 -8.66 -24.12
C GLY A 46 -14.90 -7.31 -23.47
N MET A 47 -14.87 -6.24 -24.27
CA MET A 47 -14.41 -4.91 -23.85
C MET A 47 -15.20 -4.29 -22.68
N LEU A 48 -16.42 -4.78 -22.40
CA LEU A 48 -17.28 -4.31 -21.32
C LEU A 48 -16.89 -4.88 -19.94
N ASP A 49 -16.08 -5.94 -19.87
CA ASP A 49 -15.56 -6.49 -18.61
C ASP A 49 -14.10 -6.08 -18.39
N PHE A 50 -13.91 -4.89 -17.83
CA PHE A 50 -12.57 -4.34 -17.55
C PHE A 50 -11.79 -5.18 -16.54
N THR A 51 -12.46 -5.78 -15.55
CA THR A 51 -11.80 -6.57 -14.50
C THR A 51 -11.38 -7.94 -15.02
N GLY A 52 -12.26 -8.62 -15.76
CA GLY A 52 -11.93 -9.88 -16.43
C GLY A 52 -10.82 -9.68 -17.45
N LYS A 53 -10.87 -8.58 -18.22
CA LYS A 53 -9.82 -8.21 -19.17
C LYS A 53 -8.47 -8.00 -18.48
N ALA A 54 -8.42 -7.28 -17.37
CA ALA A 54 -7.17 -7.07 -16.63
C ALA A 54 -6.59 -8.39 -16.08
N LYS A 55 -7.44 -9.29 -15.55
CA LYS A 55 -7.03 -10.62 -15.08
C LYS A 55 -6.49 -11.48 -16.22
N TRP A 56 -7.18 -11.46 -17.37
CA TRP A 56 -6.78 -12.21 -18.55
C TRP A 56 -5.48 -11.67 -19.13
N ASP A 57 -5.36 -10.34 -19.28
CA ASP A 57 -4.16 -9.68 -19.80
C ASP A 57 -2.95 -9.98 -18.90
N ALA A 58 -3.13 -9.95 -17.57
CA ALA A 58 -2.08 -10.30 -16.61
C ALA A 58 -1.66 -11.78 -16.72
N TRP A 59 -2.61 -12.70 -16.82
CA TRP A 59 -2.30 -14.14 -17.00
C TRP A 59 -1.63 -14.42 -18.34
N ASN A 60 -2.14 -13.86 -19.43
CA ASN A 60 -1.58 -14.02 -20.77
C ASN A 60 -0.16 -13.41 -20.89
N ALA A 61 0.15 -12.36 -20.15
CA ALA A 61 1.50 -11.78 -20.08
C ALA A 61 2.53 -12.70 -19.43
N LYS A 62 2.10 -13.67 -18.63
CA LYS A 62 2.95 -14.65 -17.93
C LYS A 62 3.08 -15.98 -18.68
N LYS A 63 2.63 -16.04 -19.94
CA LYS A 63 2.79 -17.21 -20.80
C LYS A 63 4.26 -17.61 -20.96
N ALA A 64 4.51 -18.89 -21.23
CA ALA A 64 5.84 -19.49 -21.37
C ALA A 64 6.70 -19.50 -20.09
N LEU A 65 6.11 -19.19 -18.93
CA LEU A 65 6.78 -19.40 -17.65
C LEU A 65 6.68 -20.86 -17.21
N SER A 66 7.84 -21.45 -16.91
CA SER A 66 7.90 -22.80 -16.38
C SER A 66 7.29 -22.87 -14.98
N ARG A 67 6.82 -24.06 -14.56
CA ARG A 67 6.27 -24.27 -13.22
C ARG A 67 7.27 -23.94 -12.11
N ARG A 68 8.56 -24.19 -12.35
CA ARG A 68 9.65 -23.87 -11.41
C ARG A 68 9.86 -22.37 -11.27
N ASP A 69 9.88 -21.66 -12.40
CA ASP A 69 10.06 -20.20 -12.40
C ASP A 69 8.84 -19.49 -11.82
N THR A 70 7.65 -20.06 -12.05
CA THR A 70 6.40 -19.57 -11.49
C THR A 70 6.40 -19.65 -9.97
N ALA A 71 6.73 -20.81 -9.38
CA ALA A 71 6.81 -20.96 -7.92
C ALA A 71 7.84 -19.98 -7.30
N THR A 72 8.96 -19.81 -7.98
CA THR A 72 10.00 -18.85 -7.59
C THR A 72 9.45 -17.42 -7.60
N GLN A 73 8.81 -17.00 -8.69
CA GLN A 73 8.19 -15.68 -8.82
C GLN A 73 7.05 -15.44 -7.82
N VAL A 74 6.22 -16.44 -7.52
CA VAL A 74 5.18 -16.33 -6.48
C VAL A 74 5.82 -15.95 -5.15
N SER A 75 6.89 -16.64 -4.75
CA SER A 75 7.59 -16.35 -3.49
C SER A 75 8.24 -14.96 -3.46
N PHE A 76 8.70 -14.46 -4.61
CA PHE A 76 9.31 -13.13 -4.73
C PHE A 76 8.25 -12.03 -4.71
N ALA A 77 7.19 -12.18 -5.50
CA ALA A 77 6.07 -11.25 -5.53
C ALA A 77 5.44 -11.11 -4.14
N HIS A 78 5.20 -12.23 -3.46
CA HIS A 78 4.69 -12.24 -2.09
C HIS A 78 5.60 -11.46 -1.12
N ARG A 79 6.90 -11.78 -1.07
CA ARG A 79 7.87 -11.07 -0.23
C ARG A 79 7.94 -9.58 -0.55
N ARG A 80 7.91 -9.21 -1.84
CA ARG A 80 7.91 -7.81 -2.30
C ARG A 80 6.68 -7.06 -1.77
N ILE A 81 5.50 -7.66 -1.89
CA ILE A 81 4.23 -7.10 -1.41
C ILE A 81 4.24 -6.93 0.11
N LEU A 82 4.70 -7.96 0.83
CA LEU A 82 4.88 -7.92 2.29
C LEU A 82 5.81 -6.80 2.72
N LEU A 83 6.97 -6.66 2.08
CA LEU A 83 7.92 -5.59 2.36
C LEU A 83 7.28 -4.22 2.11
N HIS A 84 6.55 -4.04 1.00
CA HIS A 84 5.88 -2.78 0.69
C HIS A 84 4.83 -2.42 1.75
N ILE A 85 4.02 -3.37 2.20
CA ILE A 85 3.00 -3.16 3.24
C ILE A 85 3.64 -2.90 4.61
N LEU A 86 4.63 -3.69 5.02
CA LEU A 86 5.28 -3.55 6.32
C LEU A 86 6.15 -2.29 6.43
N LEU A 87 7.00 -2.03 5.42
CA LEU A 87 7.89 -0.87 5.39
C LEU A 87 7.11 0.42 5.16
N GLY A 88 6.12 0.41 4.25
CA GLY A 88 5.23 1.53 4.01
C GLY A 88 4.53 1.96 5.29
N ASN A 89 3.94 1.01 6.02
CA ASN A 89 3.23 1.33 7.25
C ASN A 89 4.17 1.86 8.35
N LYS A 90 5.37 1.25 8.54
CA LYS A 90 6.34 1.72 9.55
C LYS A 90 6.86 3.12 9.24
N PHE A 91 7.22 3.40 7.99
CA PHE A 91 7.73 4.71 7.58
C PHE A 91 6.65 5.80 7.62
N ILE A 92 5.44 5.50 7.12
CA ILE A 92 4.30 6.42 7.16
C ILE A 92 3.94 6.74 8.63
N ASN A 93 3.94 5.75 9.51
CA ASN A 93 3.66 5.97 10.93
C ASN A 93 4.74 6.84 11.59
N GLN A 94 6.01 6.71 11.21
CA GLN A 94 7.07 7.60 11.68
C GLN A 94 6.89 9.04 11.18
N LEU A 95 6.63 9.22 9.88
CA LEU A 95 6.34 10.54 9.32
C LEU A 95 5.12 11.19 9.98
N ARG A 96 4.08 10.40 10.30
CA ARG A 96 2.89 10.91 11.00
C ARG A 96 3.23 11.43 12.39
N LYS A 97 4.13 10.77 13.13
CA LYS A 97 4.61 11.24 14.44
C LYS A 97 5.37 12.56 14.31
N VAL A 98 6.30 12.65 13.35
CA VAL A 98 7.05 13.89 13.10
C VAL A 98 6.10 15.05 12.74
N LYS A 99 5.12 14.78 11.88
CA LYS A 99 4.09 15.77 11.51
C LYS A 99 3.24 16.19 12.71
N GLN A 100 2.86 15.27 13.60
CA GLN A 100 2.15 15.61 14.83
C GLN A 100 2.98 16.54 15.72
N VAL A 101 4.24 16.22 15.96
CA VAL A 101 5.14 17.05 16.77
C VAL A 101 5.29 18.44 16.15
N TRP A 102 5.43 18.54 14.83
CA TRP A 102 5.47 19.84 14.13
C TRP A 102 4.20 20.67 14.38
N HIS A 103 3.01 20.08 14.26
CA HIS A 103 1.75 20.79 14.57
C HIS A 103 1.66 21.19 16.04
N MET A 104 2.16 20.37 16.98
CA MET A 104 2.19 20.73 18.40
C MET A 104 3.08 21.95 18.64
N ILE A 105 4.26 21.99 18.03
CA ILE A 105 5.18 23.13 18.11
C ILE A 105 4.55 24.38 17.50
N GLN A 106 3.95 24.27 16.31
CA GLN A 106 3.27 25.39 15.65
C GLN A 106 2.10 25.93 16.50
N ALA A 107 1.28 25.04 17.06
CA ALA A 107 0.17 25.43 17.92
C ALA A 107 0.66 26.15 19.19
N TYR A 108 1.75 25.68 19.78
CA TYR A 108 2.38 26.31 20.94
C TYR A 108 2.91 27.71 20.59
N LEU A 109 3.63 27.85 19.47
CA LEU A 109 4.17 29.14 19.03
C LEU A 109 3.04 30.16 18.78
N HIS A 110 1.96 29.74 18.12
CA HIS A 110 0.75 30.55 17.95
C HIS A 110 0.06 30.91 19.28
N ALA A 111 0.05 30.02 20.27
CA ALA A 111 -0.49 30.32 21.58
C ALA A 111 0.34 31.39 22.29
N VAL A 112 1.68 31.27 22.27
CA VAL A 112 2.61 32.24 22.87
C VAL A 112 2.47 33.61 22.20
N LEU A 113 2.45 33.67 20.87
CA LEU A 113 2.24 34.93 20.13
C LEU A 113 0.91 35.61 20.49
N ARG A 114 -0.17 34.83 20.64
CA ARG A 114 -1.47 35.36 21.07
C ARG A 114 -1.43 35.91 22.49
N GLN A 115 -0.70 35.28 23.41
CA GLN A 115 -0.56 35.80 24.77
C GLN A 115 0.22 37.12 24.79
N LEU A 116 1.33 37.19 24.07
CA LEU A 116 2.12 38.42 23.95
C LEU A 116 1.31 39.58 23.35
N HIS A 117 0.53 39.31 22.30
CA HIS A 117 -0.34 40.31 21.67
C HIS A 117 -1.36 40.89 22.69
N LYS A 118 -1.98 40.04 23.53
CA LYS A 118 -2.91 40.49 24.58
C LYS A 118 -2.24 41.38 25.62
N VAL A 119 -1.04 41.03 26.06
CA VAL A 119 -0.28 41.81 27.05
C VAL A 119 0.06 43.20 26.50
N LEU A 120 0.52 43.26 25.23
CA LEU A 120 0.84 44.52 24.58
C LEU A 120 -0.39 45.43 24.41
N LEU A 121 -1.54 44.88 24.02
CA LEU A 121 -2.79 45.65 23.90
C LEU A 121 -3.27 46.20 25.25
N ASN A 122 -3.31 45.36 26.29
CA ASN A 122 -3.81 45.76 27.61
C ASN A 122 -2.90 46.81 28.29
N GLY A 123 -1.58 46.72 28.10
CA GLY A 123 -0.63 47.70 28.62
C GLY A 123 -0.75 49.07 27.95
N TYR A 124 -1.18 49.13 26.68
CA TYR A 124 -1.40 50.39 25.97
C TYR A 124 -2.65 51.11 26.47
N THR A 125 -3.73 50.37 26.78
CA THR A 125 -5.00 50.96 27.27
C THR A 125 -4.92 51.56 28.68
N SER A 126 -3.98 51.11 29.52
CA SER A 126 -3.81 51.60 30.89
C SER A 126 -3.01 52.91 30.99
N VAL A 127 -2.32 53.33 29.92
CA VAL A 127 -1.49 54.56 29.92
C VAL A 127 -2.27 55.76 29.37
N THR A 128 -3.41 55.54 28.71
CA THR A 128 -4.21 56.59 28.05
C THR A 128 -5.53 56.93 28.75
N THR A 129 -5.77 56.42 29.97
CA THR A 129 -6.95 56.73 30.81
C THR A 129 -6.49 57.34 32.11
#